data_AF-A0A438WE86-F1
#
_entry.id   AF-A0A438WE86-F1
#
_cell.length_a   1.000
_cell.length_b   1.000
_cell.length_c   1.000
_cell.angle_alpha   90.00
_cell.angle_beta   90.00
_cell.angle_gamma   90.00
#
_symmetry.space_group_name_H-M   'P 1'
#
loop_
_entity.id
_entity.type
_entity.pdbx_description
1 polymer ?
#
loop_
_entity_poly.entity_id
_entity_poly.type
_entity_poly.pdbx_seq_one_letter_code
_entity_poly.pdbx_strand_id
1 'polypeptide(L)'
;GQTGKTIKDRYNQWNPALNVGYKPIKDWLFYFNYQRSYIPPQFSNIGSFVGTSTDYFQIFNVMEGGSRYYFNNQVSFNANYFVIFANNYFTGRYGDNKEPVNARSQGVELELYYTPIRGLNLHAAYTF
;
A
#
# COMPACT_ATOMS: atom_id res chain seq x y z
N GLY A 1 -39.21 -17.66 -20.58
CA GLY A 1 -37.80 -17.47 -20.97
C GLY A 1 -36.94 -17.75 -19.77
N GLN A 2 -35.91 -18.61 -19.91
CA GLN A 2 -34.99 -18.89 -18.81
C GLN A 2 -34.18 -17.64 -18.51
N THR A 3 -34.36 -17.07 -17.32
CA THR A 3 -33.51 -16.02 -16.77
C THR A 3 -32.09 -16.60 -16.68
N GLY A 4 -31.15 -16.04 -17.46
CA GLY A 4 -29.76 -16.47 -17.45
C GLY A 4 -29.22 -16.42 -16.03
N LYS A 5 -28.77 -17.57 -15.51
CA LYS A 5 -28.07 -17.62 -14.21
C LYS A 5 -26.83 -16.76 -14.35
N THR A 6 -26.77 -15.64 -13.63
CA THR A 6 -25.51 -14.91 -13.42
C THR A 6 -24.57 -15.86 -12.69
N ILE A 7 -23.62 -16.44 -13.43
CA ILE A 7 -22.55 -17.24 -12.83
C ILE A 7 -21.70 -16.25 -12.05
N LYS A 8 -21.78 -16.32 -10.72
CA LYS A 8 -20.91 -15.53 -9.84
C LYS A 8 -19.60 -16.27 -9.71
N ASP A 9 -18.57 -15.77 -10.36
CA ASP A 9 -17.22 -16.29 -10.16
C ASP A 9 -16.78 -16.02 -8.72
N ARG A 10 -16.23 -17.05 -8.08
CA ARG A 10 -15.69 -16.96 -6.72
C ARG A 10 -14.20 -17.23 -6.79
N TYR A 11 -13.42 -16.31 -6.24
CA TYR A 11 -11.98 -16.41 -6.17
C TYR A 11 -11.54 -16.37 -4.72
N ASN A 12 -10.63 -17.26 -4.34
CA ASN A 12 -9.95 -17.21 -3.06
C ASN A 12 -8.52 -16.72 -3.30
N GLN A 13 -8.06 -15.79 -2.46
CA GLN A 13 -6.72 -15.23 -2.54
C GLN A 13 -6.03 -15.35 -1.19
N TRP A 14 -4.75 -15.69 -1.22
CA TRP A 14 -3.92 -15.82 -0.03
C TRP A 14 -3.03 -14.59 0.13
N ASN A 15 -3.20 -13.89 1.26
CA ASN A 15 -2.55 -12.61 1.56
C ASN A 15 -1.78 -12.71 2.89
N PRO A 16 -0.58 -13.29 2.89
CA PRO A 16 0.26 -13.31 4.07
C PRO A 16 0.72 -11.89 4.45
N ALA A 17 0.91 -11.69 5.74
CA ALA A 17 1.56 -10.53 6.30
C ALA A 17 2.52 -10.97 7.42
N LEU A 18 3.66 -10.30 7.52
CA LEU A 18 4.68 -10.51 8.53
C LEU A 18 5.12 -9.16 9.07
N ASN A 19 5.21 -9.05 10.40
CA ASN A 19 5.76 -7.90 11.09
C ASN A 19 6.80 -8.39 12.10
N VAL A 20 7.95 -7.73 12.13
CA VAL A 20 9.01 -7.95 13.12
C VAL A 20 9.41 -6.60 13.70
N GLY A 21 9.51 -6.51 15.02
CA GLY A 21 9.95 -5.32 15.73
C GLY A 21 11.05 -5.62 16.74
N TYR A 22 12.03 -4.73 16.85
CA TYR A 22 13.12 -4.82 17.82
C TYR A 22 13.33 -3.47 18.51
N LYS A 23 13.40 -3.48 19.85
CA LYS A 23 13.66 -2.29 20.66
C LYS A 23 14.99 -2.45 21.41
N PRO A 24 16.11 -1.90 20.90
CA PRO A 24 17.38 -1.95 21.64
C PRO A 24 17.33 -1.10 22.92
N ILE A 25 16.53 -0.04 22.92
CA ILE A 25 16.22 0.80 24.07
C ILE A 25 14.72 1.11 24.08
N LYS A 26 14.20 1.56 25.23
CA LYS A 26 12.76 1.80 25.44
C LYS A 26 12.12 2.67 24.35
N ASP A 27 12.84 3.72 23.95
CA ASP A 27 12.31 4.79 23.11
C ASP A 27 12.69 4.68 21.62
N TRP A 28 13.36 3.59 21.22
CA TRP A 28 13.75 3.35 19.84
C TRP A 28 13.24 2.00 19.36
N LEU A 29 12.37 2.01 18.35
CA LEU A 29 11.85 0.85 17.67
C LEU A 29 12.47 0.74 16.28
N PHE A 30 13.03 -0.41 15.96
CA PHE A 30 13.27 -0.85 14.59
C PHE A 30 12.16 -1.81 14.19
N TYR A 31 11.73 -1.74 12.94
CA TYR A 31 10.70 -2.65 12.46
C TYR A 31 10.92 -3.03 10.99
N PHE A 32 10.35 -4.17 10.64
CA PHE A 32 10.23 -4.67 9.28
C PHE A 32 8.82 -5.22 9.08
N ASN A 33 8.24 -4.91 7.93
CA ASN A 33 6.93 -5.34 7.48
C ASN A 33 7.04 -5.97 6.10
N TYR A 34 6.35 -7.08 5.91
CA TYR A 34 6.02 -7.62 4.60
C TYR A 34 4.51 -7.83 4.52
N GLN A 35 3.88 -7.39 3.45
CA GLN A 35 2.46 -7.61 3.22
C GLN A 35 2.19 -7.88 1.74
N ARG A 36 1.39 -8.92 1.48
CA ARG A 36 0.78 -9.15 0.17
C ARG A 36 -0.65 -8.62 0.16
N SER A 37 -1.02 -7.90 -0.89
CA SER A 37 -2.40 -7.48 -1.16
C SER A 37 -2.76 -7.69 -2.63
N TYR A 38 -4.05 -7.55 -2.95
CA TYR A 38 -4.52 -7.63 -4.33
C TYR A 38 -5.72 -6.73 -4.58
N ILE A 39 -5.91 -6.37 -5.85
CA ILE A 39 -7.15 -5.79 -6.37
C ILE A 39 -7.78 -6.86 -7.27
N PRO A 40 -9.01 -7.33 -6.99
CA PRO A 40 -9.70 -8.29 -7.85
C PRO A 40 -10.08 -7.65 -9.19
N PRO A 41 -10.39 -8.47 -10.21
CA PRO A 41 -10.91 -7.98 -11.49
C PRO A 41 -11.99 -6.90 -11.29
N GLN A 42 -11.76 -5.72 -11.88
CA GLN A 42 -12.67 -4.59 -11.80
C GLN A 42 -13.43 -4.48 -13.13
N PHE A 43 -14.74 -4.73 -13.12
CA PHE A 43 -15.59 -4.51 -14.28
C PHE A 43 -16.32 -3.16 -14.10
N SER A 44 -16.02 -2.17 -14.93
CA SER A 44 -16.71 -0.88 -14.91
C SER A 44 -18.15 -1.03 -15.43
N ASN A 45 -19.13 -0.59 -14.63
CA ASN A 45 -20.54 -0.47 -15.03
C ASN A 45 -20.91 0.95 -15.52
N ILE A 46 -19.93 1.86 -15.62
CA ILE A 46 -20.17 3.25 -16.04
C ILE A 46 -20.08 3.32 -17.56
N GLY A 47 -21.25 3.30 -18.21
CA GLY A 47 -21.53 3.56 -19.63
C GLY A 47 -20.33 3.59 -20.58
N SER A 48 -20.06 2.48 -21.27
CA SER A 48 -19.25 2.38 -22.48
C SER A 48 -17.82 2.98 -22.48
N PHE A 49 -17.23 3.33 -21.34
CA PHE A 49 -15.82 3.73 -21.30
C PHE A 49 -14.91 2.51 -21.47
N VAL A 50 -14.57 2.20 -22.72
CA VAL A 50 -13.59 1.18 -23.11
C VAL A 50 -12.26 1.51 -22.45
N GLY A 51 -11.66 0.52 -21.79
CA GLY A 51 -10.30 0.61 -21.24
C GLY A 51 -10.21 0.78 -19.72
N THR A 52 -11.31 0.85 -18.97
CA THR A 52 -11.28 0.97 -17.47
C THR A 52 -11.51 -0.33 -16.72
N SER A 53 -11.78 -1.44 -17.44
CA SER A 53 -12.05 -2.75 -16.84
C SER A 53 -10.83 -3.67 -16.90
N THR A 54 -10.59 -4.41 -15.82
CA THR A 54 -9.58 -5.47 -15.69
C THR A 54 -10.26 -6.82 -15.44
N ASP A 55 -9.86 -7.85 -16.15
CA ASP A 55 -10.33 -9.24 -15.99
C ASP A 55 -9.31 -10.12 -15.21
N TYR A 56 -8.23 -9.50 -14.72
CA TYR A 56 -7.17 -10.15 -13.96
C TYR A 56 -7.00 -9.54 -12.56
N PHE A 57 -6.36 -10.30 -11.67
CA PHE A 57 -5.92 -9.81 -10.37
C PHE A 57 -4.67 -8.96 -10.50
N GLN A 58 -4.68 -7.79 -9.86
CA GLN A 58 -3.48 -6.98 -9.65
C GLN A 58 -2.92 -7.35 -8.27
N ILE A 59 -1.66 -7.74 -8.19
CA ILE A 59 -1.03 -8.24 -6.96
C ILE A 59 0.04 -7.26 -6.51
N PHE A 60 0.10 -6.98 -5.22
CA PHE A 60 1.08 -6.08 -4.63
C PHE A 60 1.84 -6.79 -3.51
N ASN A 61 3.16 -6.71 -3.55
CA ASN A 61 4.04 -7.15 -2.47
C ASN A 61 4.75 -5.93 -1.90
N VAL A 62 4.45 -5.61 -0.65
CA VAL A 62 5.01 -4.48 0.07
C VAL A 62 6.06 -5.00 1.04
N MET A 63 7.23 -4.40 1.02
CA MET A 63 8.25 -4.55 2.06
C MET A 63 8.57 -3.16 2.59
N GLU A 64 8.52 -2.99 3.90
CA GLU A 64 8.83 -1.73 4.57
C GLU A 64 9.74 -1.99 5.76
N GLY A 65 10.84 -1.25 5.83
CA GLY A 65 11.76 -1.30 6.96
C GLY A 65 11.97 0.11 7.49
N GLY A 66 11.93 0.28 8.80
CA GLY A 66 12.05 1.60 9.37
C GLY A 66 12.42 1.62 10.82
N SER A 67 12.51 2.83 11.34
CA SER A 67 12.67 3.05 12.76
C SER A 67 11.76 4.16 13.26
N ARG A 68 11.43 4.10 14.54
CA ARG A 68 10.71 5.14 15.26
C ARG A 68 11.45 5.45 16.54
N TYR A 69 11.76 6.73 16.74
CA TYR A 69 12.44 7.23 17.91
C TYR A 69 11.57 8.25 18.65
N TYR A 70 11.48 8.10 19.96
CA TYR A 70 10.81 9.03 20.85
C TYR A 70 11.84 9.75 21.72
N PHE A 71 11.71 11.06 21.86
CA PHE A 71 12.57 11.86 22.74
C PHE A 71 11.71 12.65 23.72
N ASN A 72 11.90 12.37 25.01
CA ASN A 72 11.25 13.04 26.15
C ASN A 72 9.72 13.18 26.04
N ASN A 73 9.05 12.27 25.32
CA ASN A 73 7.62 12.33 24.98
C ASN A 73 7.16 13.62 24.27
N GLN A 74 8.10 14.47 23.86
CA GLN A 74 7.84 15.74 23.17
C GLN A 74 8.10 15.62 21.68
N VAL A 75 9.03 14.75 21.28
CA VAL A 75 9.38 14.53 19.88
C VAL A 75 9.16 13.06 19.55
N SER A 76 8.53 12.79 18.42
CA SER A 76 8.49 11.47 17.79
C SER A 76 8.96 11.61 16.35
N PHE A 77 9.98 10.86 15.99
CA PHE A 77 10.48 10.80 14.63
C PHE A 77 10.35 9.39 14.08
N ASN A 78 9.86 9.26 12.86
CA ASN A 78 9.75 8.02 12.13
C ASN A 78 10.43 8.18 10.78
N ALA A 79 11.19 7.16 10.39
CA ALA A 79 11.83 7.09 9.10
C ALA A 79 11.72 5.66 8.59
N ASN A 80 11.18 5.50 7.39
CA ASN A 80 11.02 4.20 6.75
C ASN A 80 11.41 4.25 5.28
N TYR A 81 11.91 3.12 4.81
CA TYR A 81 12.10 2.81 3.41
C TYR A 81 11.10 1.75 3.02
N PHE A 82 10.42 1.95 1.89
CA PHE A 82 9.47 1.00 1.36
C PHE A 82 9.84 0.59 -0.07
N VAL A 83 9.46 -0.63 -0.44
CA VAL A 83 9.40 -1.09 -1.82
C VAL A 83 8.11 -1.87 -2.03
N ILE A 84 7.43 -1.54 -3.12
CA ILE A 84 6.17 -2.14 -3.56
C ILE A 84 6.42 -2.72 -4.95
N PHE A 85 6.29 -4.03 -5.07
CA PHE A 85 6.26 -4.72 -6.36
C PHE A 85 4.80 -4.93 -6.76
N ALA A 86 4.37 -4.26 -7.83
CA ALA A 86 3.07 -4.44 -8.41
C ALA A 86 3.18 -5.40 -9.61
N ASN A 87 2.54 -6.55 -9.49
CA ASN A 87 2.42 -7.55 -10.56
C ASN A 87 1.04 -7.44 -11.19
N ASN A 88 1.00 -7.46 -12.51
CA ASN A 88 -0.20 -7.23 -13.29
C ASN A 88 -0.89 -5.89 -12.96
N TYR A 89 -0.10 -4.82 -12.85
CA TYR A 89 -0.63 -3.49 -12.55
C TYR A 89 -1.35 -2.90 -13.77
N PHE A 90 -2.53 -2.35 -13.53
CA PHE A 90 -3.31 -1.67 -14.53
C PHE A 90 -2.93 -0.19 -14.61
N THR A 91 -2.56 0.28 -15.81
CA THR A 91 -1.99 1.64 -16.01
C THR A 91 -2.99 2.70 -16.46
N GLY A 92 -4.29 2.37 -16.58
CA GLY A 92 -5.31 3.37 -16.91
C GLY A 92 -5.28 3.91 -18.34
N ARG A 93 -4.64 3.21 -19.30
CA ARG A 93 -4.57 3.67 -20.69
C ARG A 93 -5.94 3.65 -21.37
N TYR A 94 -6.32 4.78 -21.97
CA TYR A 94 -7.41 4.86 -22.94
C TYR A 94 -6.97 4.14 -24.23
N GLY A 95 -7.55 2.98 -24.53
CA GLY A 95 -7.28 2.22 -25.75
C GLY A 95 -7.43 0.70 -25.58
N ASP A 96 -7.29 -0.06 -26.68
CA ASP A 96 -7.48 -1.52 -26.71
C ASP A 96 -6.36 -2.31 -26.01
N ASN A 97 -5.23 -1.65 -25.71
CA ASN A 97 -4.11 -2.26 -25.00
C ASN A 97 -4.36 -2.27 -23.49
N LYS A 98 -5.07 -3.30 -23.03
CA LYS A 98 -5.31 -3.62 -21.60
C LYS A 98 -4.18 -4.41 -20.94
N GLU A 99 -3.04 -4.56 -21.62
CA GLU A 99 -1.99 -5.45 -21.14
C GLU A 99 -1.43 -4.99 -19.79
N PRO A 100 -1.44 -5.87 -18.78
CA PRO A 100 -0.86 -5.56 -17.48
C PRO A 100 0.64 -5.27 -17.59
N VAL A 101 1.14 -4.40 -16.72
CA VAL A 101 2.59 -4.19 -16.57
C VAL A 101 3.06 -4.61 -15.18
N ASN A 102 4.32 -5.02 -15.07
CA ASN A 102 4.97 -5.11 -13.77
C ASN A 102 5.58 -3.74 -13.44
N ALA A 103 5.32 -3.24 -12.24
CA ALA A 103 5.83 -1.96 -11.78
C ALA A 103 6.50 -2.10 -10.40
N ARG A 104 7.41 -1.18 -10.11
CA ARG A 104 8.05 -1.06 -8.81
C ARG A 104 7.93 0.39 -8.35
N SER A 105 7.37 0.59 -7.16
CA SER A 105 7.45 1.85 -6.43
C SER A 105 8.34 1.65 -5.22
N GLN A 106 9.26 2.56 -4.96
CA GLN A 106 10.12 2.50 -3.78
C GLN A 106 10.47 3.91 -3.35
N GLY A 107 10.68 4.10 -2.06
CA GLY A 107 10.81 5.44 -1.53
C GLY A 107 11.20 5.49 -0.08
N VAL A 108 11.37 6.71 0.39
CA VAL A 108 11.62 7.01 1.80
C VAL A 108 10.52 7.93 2.30
N GLU A 109 9.99 7.61 3.47
CA GLU A 109 9.03 8.43 4.19
C GLU A 109 9.64 8.83 5.54
N LEU A 110 9.54 10.12 5.84
CA LEU A 110 10.02 10.72 7.08
C LEU A 110 8.85 11.45 7.73
N GLU A 111 8.66 11.24 9.03
CA GLU A 111 7.58 11.85 9.79
C GLU A 111 8.09 12.35 11.14
N LEU A 112 7.83 13.62 11.45
CA LEU A 112 8.23 14.29 12.68
C LEU A 112 7.00 14.87 13.36
N TYR A 113 6.78 14.46 14.61
CA TYR A 113 5.86 15.09 15.54
C TYR A 113 6.64 15.81 16.61
N TYR A 114 6.26 17.05 16.90
CA TYR A 114 6.88 17.85 17.95
C TYR A 114 5.85 18.62 18.76
N THR A 115 5.84 18.41 20.06
CA THR A 115 4.98 19.07 21.05
C THR A 115 5.85 19.91 21.99
N PRO A 116 6.26 21.13 21.58
CA PRO A 116 7.15 21.98 22.39
C PRO A 116 6.53 22.41 23.72
N ILE A 117 5.22 22.70 23.71
CA ILE A 117 4.44 23.15 24.86
C ILE A 117 3.08 22.47 24.86
N ARG A 118 2.44 22.41 26.02
CA ARG A 118 1.09 21.85 26.14
C ARG A 118 0.12 22.63 25.24
N GLY A 119 -0.53 21.92 24.32
CA GLY A 119 -1.54 22.49 23.42
C GLY A 119 -1.02 22.91 22.04
N LEU A 120 0.30 22.87 21.79
CA LEU A 120 0.86 23.07 20.45
C LEU A 120 1.48 21.77 19.94
N ASN A 121 0.96 21.25 18.83
CA ASN A 121 1.51 20.08 18.14
C ASN A 121 1.90 20.48 16.72
N LEU A 122 3.15 20.24 16.37
CA LEU A 122 3.68 20.41 15.03
C LEU A 122 3.84 19.03 14.38
N HIS A 123 3.47 18.93 13.11
CA HIS A 123 3.63 17.73 12.29
C HIS A 123 4.28 18.14 10.98
N ALA A 124 5.38 17.48 10.64
CA ALA A 124 6.06 17.63 9.38
C ALA A 124 6.28 16.24 8.78
N ALA A 125 6.04 16.11 7.49
CA ALA A 125 6.23 14.87 6.76
C ALA A 125 6.94 15.15 5.43
N TYR A 126 7.76 14.20 5.01
CA TYR A 126 8.44 14.22 3.72
C TYR A 126 8.36 12.83 3.09
N THR A 127 8.08 12.79 1.79
CA THR A 127 8.02 11.55 0.99
C THR A 127 8.79 11.76 -0.30
N PHE A 128 9.55 10.74 -0.69
CA PHE A 128 10.26 10.66 -1.97
C PHE A 128 10.01 9.32 -2.63
#